data_AF-A0A1F6DSI7-F1
#
_entry.id   AF-A0A1F6DSI7-F1
#
_cell.length_a   1.000
_cell.length_b   1.000
_cell.length_c   1.000
_cell.angle_alpha   90.00
_cell.angle_beta   90.00
_cell.angle_gamma   90.00
#
_symmetry.space_group_name_H-M   'P 1'
#
loop_
_entity.id
_entity.type
_entity.pdbx_description
1 polymer ?
#
loop_
_entity_poly.entity_id
_entity_poly.type
_entity_poly.pdbx_seq_one_letter_code
_entity_poly.pdbx_strand_id
1 'polypeptide(L)'
;MSVIGSAAILLLAGTAVFAEERPENVAPKVNVSGVNRGKPVVALEEVKQNAQERMKAVRVEAQTRVTALKEKAAERVADIQDKAKQQMAERLTKQFGNINDRWTDRFMQLLDRYDAVTKKIQDRADIAAGKGRDVTIATAAIQSAQAAIESARAAVTAQAAKAYVLDTSAVAVTTSTTTPSGQVELMKNLRTSFQNLHKTLFKDLFALRDGPMKDARKAVQSALQTLGKIPGVDEGTATSAAATSAQ
;
A
#
# COMPACT_ATOMS: atom_id res chain seq x y z
N MET A 1 -39.81 -33.42 22.41
CA MET A 1 -39.02 -33.76 23.62
C MET A 1 -37.63 -34.14 23.12
N SER A 2 -36.63 -33.27 23.32
CA SER A 2 -35.62 -33.38 24.39
C SER A 2 -34.77 -34.66 24.26
N VAL A 3 -33.43 -34.68 24.28
CA VAL A 3 -32.45 -33.73 24.81
C VAL A 3 -31.02 -34.26 24.52
N ILE A 4 -30.09 -33.35 24.17
CA ILE A 4 -28.65 -33.24 24.54
C ILE A 4 -27.62 -34.28 24.06
N GLY A 5 -26.53 -33.74 23.48
CA GLY A 5 -25.24 -34.42 23.30
C GLY A 5 -24.11 -33.50 22.79
N SER A 6 -24.00 -32.29 23.36
CA SER A 6 -22.94 -31.29 23.13
C SER A 6 -21.51 -31.82 23.28
N ALA A 7 -20.64 -31.52 22.31
CA ALA A 7 -19.19 -31.40 22.54
C ALA A 7 -18.68 -30.09 21.93
N ALA A 8 -18.13 -29.26 22.80
CA ALA A 8 -17.70 -27.90 22.57
C ALA A 8 -16.37 -27.81 21.80
N ILE A 9 -16.29 -26.90 20.83
CA ILE A 9 -15.01 -26.27 20.45
C ILE A 9 -15.22 -24.76 20.50
N LEU A 10 -14.55 -24.19 21.50
CA LEU A 10 -14.45 -22.80 21.87
C LEU A 10 -13.59 -22.06 20.83
N LEU A 11 -14.22 -21.35 19.90
CA LEU A 11 -13.53 -20.34 19.08
C LEU A 11 -13.56 -19.01 19.83
N LEU A 12 -12.43 -18.67 20.46
CA LEU A 12 -12.12 -17.34 20.97
C LEU A 12 -12.11 -16.34 19.81
N ALA A 13 -13.26 -15.75 19.53
CA ALA A 13 -13.35 -14.47 18.84
C ALA A 13 -13.10 -13.37 19.88
N GLY A 14 -11.88 -12.85 19.94
CA GLY A 14 -11.58 -11.63 20.67
C GLY A 14 -12.23 -10.44 19.97
N THR A 15 -13.49 -10.16 20.28
CA THR A 15 -14.12 -8.86 20.04
C THR A 15 -13.52 -7.86 21.01
N ALA A 16 -12.57 -7.06 20.53
CA ALA A 16 -12.22 -5.83 21.24
C ALA A 16 -13.41 -4.87 21.10
N VAL A 17 -14.24 -4.85 22.13
CA VAL A 17 -15.20 -3.80 22.44
C VAL A 17 -14.39 -2.53 22.67
N PHE A 18 -14.37 -1.62 21.69
CA PHE A 18 -13.93 -0.25 21.91
C PHE A 18 -15.12 0.53 22.44
N ALA A 19 -15.00 0.94 23.69
CA ALA A 19 -15.98 1.73 24.42
C ALA A 19 -16.31 3.04 23.71
N GLU A 20 -17.59 3.39 23.72
CA GLU A 20 -18.12 4.68 23.34
C GLU A 20 -17.82 5.70 24.44
N GLU A 21 -16.99 6.69 24.12
CA GLU A 21 -17.07 8.03 24.71
C GLU A 21 -17.16 9.02 23.55
N ARG A 22 -18.29 9.72 23.45
CA ARG A 22 -18.46 10.87 22.57
C ARG A 22 -17.80 12.09 23.22
N PRO A 23 -16.77 12.72 22.63
CA PRO A 23 -16.45 14.09 22.98
C PRO A 23 -17.33 15.04 22.17
N GLU A 24 -17.97 15.96 22.88
CA GLU A 24 -18.75 17.07 22.34
C GLU A 24 -17.96 17.84 21.27
N ASN A 25 -18.68 18.20 20.20
CA ASN A 25 -18.22 19.10 19.16
C ASN A 25 -18.01 20.51 19.74
N VAL A 26 -16.77 20.84 20.11
CA VAL A 26 -16.33 22.21 20.31
C VAL A 26 -15.22 22.49 19.29
N ALA A 27 -15.60 23.19 18.22
CA ALA A 27 -14.67 23.65 17.20
C ALA A 27 -13.63 24.61 17.83
N PRO A 28 -12.31 24.35 17.71
CA PRO A 28 -11.32 25.31 18.16
C PRO A 28 -11.24 26.44 17.13
N LYS A 29 -11.58 27.66 17.56
CA LYS A 29 -11.26 28.89 16.81
C LYS A 29 -9.73 29.05 16.80
N VAL A 30 -9.07 28.62 15.72
CA VAL A 30 -7.64 28.86 15.55
C VAL A 30 -7.46 30.26 14.97
N ASN A 31 -7.01 31.17 15.84
CA ASN A 31 -6.55 32.50 15.49
C ASN A 31 -5.26 32.39 14.67
N VAL A 32 -5.28 32.80 13.40
CA VAL A 32 -4.13 32.70 12.49
C VAL A 32 -3.24 33.93 12.71
N SER A 33 -2.25 33.81 13.59
CA SER A 33 -1.13 34.74 13.65
C SER A 33 0.15 33.98 14.00
N GLY A 34 1.01 33.80 13.00
CA GLY A 34 2.34 33.21 13.18
C GLY A 34 2.76 32.31 12.04
N VAL A 35 3.13 32.90 10.90
CA VAL A 35 3.88 32.20 9.84
C VAL A 35 5.26 31.86 10.39
N ASN A 36 5.49 30.60 10.80
CA ASN A 36 6.82 30.13 11.16
C ASN A 36 7.53 29.62 9.88
N ARG A 37 8.49 30.42 9.43
CA ARG A 37 9.27 30.23 8.21
C ARG A 37 10.44 29.29 8.51
N GLY A 38 10.55 28.19 7.76
CA GLY A 38 11.81 27.46 7.56
C GLY A 38 11.92 26.12 8.29
N LYS A 39 11.52 25.03 7.62
CA LYS A 39 12.21 23.72 7.54
C LYS A 39 11.32 22.67 6.81
N PRO A 40 11.27 22.62 5.46
CA PRO A 40 10.49 21.57 4.77
C PRO A 40 11.34 20.43 4.18
N VAL A 41 12.67 20.43 4.30
CA VAL A 41 13.51 19.35 3.75
C VAL A 41 13.66 18.18 4.73
N VAL A 42 13.77 18.47 6.03
CA VAL A 42 13.97 17.45 7.07
C VAL A 42 12.70 16.60 7.27
N ALA A 43 11.52 17.22 7.30
CA ALA A 43 10.25 16.51 7.52
C ALA A 43 9.90 15.51 6.39
N LEU A 44 10.24 15.82 5.13
CA LEU A 44 9.90 14.92 4.01
C LEU A 44 10.78 13.67 4.00
N GLU A 45 12.07 13.83 4.30
CA GLU A 45 13.00 12.69 4.36
C GLU A 45 12.70 11.82 5.58
N GLU A 46 12.32 12.40 6.72
CA GLU A 46 11.84 11.64 7.88
C GLU A 46 10.56 10.84 7.59
N VAL A 47 9.58 11.42 6.87
CA VAL A 47 8.35 10.71 6.47
C VAL A 47 8.66 9.56 5.52
N LYS A 48 9.57 9.75 4.56
CA LYS A 48 10.01 8.67 3.64
C LYS A 48 10.74 7.57 4.38
N GLN A 49 11.71 7.91 5.25
CA GLN A 49 12.47 6.94 6.03
C GLN A 49 11.55 6.13 6.94
N ASN A 50 10.66 6.79 7.67
CA ASN A 50 9.68 6.12 8.52
C ASN A 50 8.76 5.18 7.73
N ALA A 51 8.29 5.58 6.55
CA ALA A 51 7.45 4.73 5.71
C ALA A 51 8.21 3.50 5.19
N GLN A 52 9.48 3.67 4.78
CA GLN A 52 10.33 2.57 4.33
C GLN A 52 10.70 1.61 5.45
N GLU A 53 10.99 2.11 6.64
CA GLU A 53 11.30 1.29 7.81
C GLU A 53 10.07 0.49 8.26
N ARG A 54 8.90 1.11 8.31
CA ARG A 54 7.63 0.43 8.59
C ARG A 54 7.35 -0.68 7.57
N MET A 55 7.56 -0.41 6.27
CA MET A 55 7.44 -1.43 5.23
C MET A 55 8.40 -2.61 5.43
N LYS A 56 9.67 -2.33 5.75
CA LYS A 56 10.66 -3.38 6.01
C LYS A 56 10.27 -4.23 7.21
N ALA A 57 9.89 -3.60 8.32
CA ALA A 57 9.45 -4.30 9.53
C ALA A 57 8.25 -5.21 9.24
N VAL A 58 7.24 -4.67 8.55
CA VAL A 58 6.04 -5.41 8.15
C VAL A 58 6.37 -6.61 7.26
N ARG A 59 7.32 -6.47 6.34
CA ARG A 59 7.77 -7.58 5.48
C ARG A 59 8.47 -8.68 6.27
N VAL A 60 9.32 -8.31 7.22
CA VAL A 60 10.01 -9.27 8.09
C VAL A 60 8.99 -10.05 8.91
N GLU A 61 8.02 -9.36 9.53
CA GLU A 61 6.94 -10.00 10.26
C GLU A 61 6.06 -10.91 9.38
N ALA A 62 5.74 -10.46 8.16
CA ALA A 62 4.98 -11.27 7.22
C ALA A 62 5.77 -12.52 6.82
N GLN A 63 7.08 -12.40 6.59
CA GLN A 63 7.95 -13.53 6.26
C GLN A 63 8.03 -14.54 7.40
N THR A 64 8.23 -14.10 8.64
CA THR A 64 8.31 -15.00 9.81
C THR A 64 7.02 -15.78 9.99
N ARG A 65 5.85 -15.12 9.90
CA ARG A 65 4.53 -15.76 10.02
C ARG A 65 4.27 -16.87 9.00
N VAL A 66 4.91 -16.82 7.83
CA VAL A 66 4.61 -17.74 6.72
C VAL A 66 5.74 -18.69 6.35
N THR A 67 6.82 -18.72 7.13
CA THR A 67 7.92 -19.69 6.97
C THR A 67 7.38 -21.13 6.96
N ALA A 68 6.64 -21.52 7.99
CA ALA A 68 6.05 -22.86 8.10
C ALA A 68 5.05 -23.18 6.96
N LEU A 69 4.31 -22.18 6.47
CA LEU A 69 3.40 -22.37 5.33
C LEU A 69 4.17 -22.57 4.02
N LYS A 70 5.30 -21.87 3.85
CA LYS A 70 6.18 -22.04 2.68
C LYS A 70 6.85 -23.41 2.67
N GLU A 71 7.26 -23.91 3.84
CA GLU A 71 7.82 -25.26 3.98
C GLU A 71 6.79 -26.32 3.59
N LYS A 72 5.58 -26.26 4.15
CA LYS A 72 4.48 -27.15 3.76
C LYS A 72 4.16 -27.07 2.27
N ALA A 73 4.13 -25.86 1.71
CA ALA A 73 3.93 -25.67 0.27
C ALA A 73 5.04 -26.32 -0.57
N ALA A 74 6.29 -26.25 -0.11
CA ALA A 74 7.42 -26.88 -0.78
C ALA A 74 7.34 -28.42 -0.71
N GLU A 75 6.99 -28.98 0.45
CA GLU A 75 6.76 -30.43 0.62
C GLU A 75 5.66 -30.92 -0.32
N ARG A 76 4.52 -30.23 -0.36
CA ARG A 76 3.40 -30.62 -1.24
C ARG A 76 3.75 -30.52 -2.73
N VAL A 77 4.65 -29.62 -3.10
CA VAL A 77 5.17 -29.51 -4.47
C VAL A 77 6.21 -30.59 -4.77
N ALA A 78 6.93 -31.11 -3.77
CA ALA A 78 7.86 -32.22 -3.93
C ALA A 78 7.17 -33.56 -4.23
N ASP A 79 5.89 -33.71 -3.86
CA ASP A 79 5.05 -34.87 -4.20
C ASP A 79 4.81 -35.04 -5.71
N ILE A 80 5.17 -34.04 -6.53
CA ILE A 80 4.98 -34.07 -7.99
C ILE A 80 6.07 -34.93 -8.63
N GLN A 81 5.66 -36.00 -9.32
CA GLN A 81 6.61 -36.90 -9.99
C GLN A 81 7.22 -36.29 -11.27
N ASP A 82 6.40 -35.55 -12.02
CA ASP A 82 6.83 -34.89 -13.26
C ASP A 82 7.76 -33.70 -12.93
N LYS A 83 9.04 -33.83 -13.28
CA LYS A 83 10.07 -32.83 -12.97
C LYS A 83 9.83 -31.47 -13.62
N ALA A 84 9.25 -31.42 -14.82
CA ALA A 84 8.95 -30.15 -15.46
C ALA A 84 7.82 -29.43 -14.73
N LYS A 85 6.77 -30.18 -14.32
CA LYS A 85 5.65 -29.62 -13.54
C LYS A 85 6.08 -29.23 -12.13
N GLN A 86 6.92 -30.03 -11.48
CA GLN A 86 7.49 -29.74 -10.17
C GLN A 86 8.23 -28.39 -10.19
N GLN A 87 9.17 -28.22 -11.13
CA GLN A 87 9.93 -26.97 -11.26
C GLN A 87 9.02 -25.77 -11.53
N MET A 88 7.97 -25.92 -12.33
CA MET A 88 7.01 -24.83 -12.55
C MET A 88 6.25 -24.48 -11.28
N ALA A 89 5.78 -25.47 -10.51
CA ALA A 89 5.08 -25.23 -9.25
C ALA A 89 5.98 -24.55 -8.21
N GLU A 90 7.24 -24.98 -8.08
CA GLU A 90 8.22 -24.32 -7.20
C GLU A 90 8.47 -22.86 -7.59
N ARG A 91 8.58 -22.59 -8.89
CA ARG A 91 8.70 -21.22 -9.42
C ARG A 91 7.47 -20.39 -9.08
N LEU A 92 6.27 -20.92 -9.29
CA LEU A 92 5.02 -20.22 -9.00
C LEU A 92 4.90 -19.87 -7.51
N THR A 93 5.21 -20.81 -6.61
CA THR A 93 5.19 -20.58 -5.15
C THR A 93 6.09 -19.40 -4.74
N LYS A 94 7.23 -19.21 -5.39
CA LYS A 94 8.12 -18.07 -5.15
C LYS A 94 7.63 -16.78 -5.83
N GLN A 95 7.05 -16.89 -7.02
CA GLN A 95 6.66 -15.73 -7.82
C GLN A 95 5.56 -14.88 -7.18
N PHE A 96 4.56 -15.48 -6.52
CA PHE A 96 3.45 -14.69 -5.95
C PHE A 96 3.91 -13.70 -4.88
N GLY A 97 4.82 -14.10 -3.98
CA GLY A 97 5.43 -13.19 -3.01
C GLY A 97 6.20 -12.07 -3.71
N ASN A 98 7.06 -12.43 -4.67
CA ASN A 98 7.86 -11.45 -5.42
C ASN A 98 6.99 -10.44 -6.20
N ILE A 99 5.82 -10.87 -6.71
CA ILE A 99 4.88 -9.95 -7.39
C ILE A 99 4.33 -8.93 -6.39
N ASN A 100 3.90 -9.36 -5.20
CA ASN A 100 3.42 -8.44 -4.17
C ASN A 100 4.50 -7.42 -3.76
N ASP A 101 5.73 -7.89 -3.55
CA ASP A 101 6.87 -7.03 -3.19
C ASP A 101 7.16 -6.00 -4.28
N ARG A 102 7.27 -6.45 -5.54
CA ARG A 102 7.54 -5.55 -6.68
C ARG A 102 6.45 -4.49 -6.86
N TRP A 103 5.19 -4.87 -6.69
CA TRP A 103 4.07 -3.93 -6.83
C TRP A 103 4.04 -2.92 -5.67
N THR A 104 4.18 -3.39 -4.43
CA THR A 104 4.20 -2.50 -3.26
C THR A 104 5.41 -1.56 -3.26
N ASP A 105 6.59 -2.03 -3.70
CA ASP A 105 7.77 -1.18 -3.92
C ASP A 105 7.50 -0.10 -4.97
N ARG A 106 6.92 -0.50 -6.11
CA ARG A 106 6.61 0.43 -7.18
C ARG A 106 5.59 1.49 -6.74
N PHE A 107 4.59 1.11 -5.95
CA PHE A 107 3.62 2.05 -5.43
C PHE A 107 4.24 3.01 -4.41
N MET A 108 5.09 2.54 -3.50
CA MET A 108 5.82 3.45 -2.60
C MET A 108 6.68 4.46 -3.36
N GLN A 109 7.42 4.02 -4.37
CA GLN A 109 8.20 4.94 -5.22
C GLN A 109 7.33 5.98 -5.94
N LEU A 110 6.12 5.60 -6.34
CA LEU A 110 5.18 6.53 -6.97
C LEU A 110 4.64 7.54 -5.96
N LEU A 111 4.36 7.13 -4.72
CA LEU A 111 3.96 8.03 -3.64
C LEU A 111 5.07 9.02 -3.27
N ASP A 112 6.34 8.58 -3.27
CA ASP A 112 7.48 9.48 -3.08
C ASP A 112 7.55 10.57 -4.17
N ARG A 113 7.20 10.23 -5.41
CA ARG A 113 7.10 11.20 -6.51
C ARG A 113 5.93 12.15 -6.32
N TYR A 114 4.78 11.66 -5.85
CA TYR A 114 3.62 12.50 -5.55
C TYR A 114 3.94 13.51 -4.44
N ASP A 115 4.61 13.09 -3.37
CA ASP A 115 5.09 13.98 -2.31
C ASP A 115 6.03 15.07 -2.85
N ALA A 116 6.98 14.68 -3.71
CA ALA A 116 7.90 15.64 -4.32
C ALA A 116 7.18 16.67 -5.21
N VAL A 117 6.13 16.26 -5.92
CA VAL A 117 5.29 17.16 -6.72
C VAL A 117 4.46 18.07 -5.81
N THR A 118 3.78 17.53 -4.81
CA THR A 118 2.99 18.28 -3.83
C THR A 118 3.83 19.34 -3.12
N LYS A 119 5.08 19.02 -2.78
CA LYS A 119 6.03 19.99 -2.21
C LYS A 119 6.32 21.15 -3.16
N LYS A 120 6.57 20.87 -4.45
CA LYS A 120 6.77 21.94 -5.45
C LYS A 120 5.53 22.81 -5.63
N ILE A 121 4.33 22.22 -5.52
CA ILE A 121 3.06 22.95 -5.57
C ILE A 121 2.96 23.88 -4.34
N GLN A 122 3.30 23.37 -3.15
CA GLN A 122 3.36 24.17 -1.92
C GLN A 122 4.35 25.33 -2.05
N ASP A 123 5.58 25.08 -2.51
CA ASP A 123 6.60 26.13 -2.66
C ASP A 123 6.10 27.27 -3.57
N ARG A 124 5.38 26.94 -4.66
CA ARG A 124 4.79 27.94 -5.56
C ARG A 124 3.61 28.67 -4.93
N ALA A 125 2.76 27.97 -4.18
CA ALA A 125 1.67 28.59 -3.43
C ALA A 125 2.23 29.61 -2.43
N ASP A 126 3.29 29.27 -1.70
CA ASP A 126 3.93 30.15 -0.73
C ASP A 126 4.52 31.41 -1.40
N ILE A 127 5.13 31.27 -2.58
CA ILE A 127 5.61 32.41 -3.38
C ILE A 127 4.45 33.32 -3.79
N ALA A 128 3.32 32.75 -4.24
CA ALA A 128 2.14 33.52 -4.62
C ALA A 128 1.51 34.24 -3.42
N ALA A 129 1.43 33.58 -2.27
CA ALA A 129 0.96 34.17 -1.01
C ALA A 129 1.85 35.34 -0.58
N GLY A 130 3.17 35.20 -0.72
CA GLY A 130 4.15 36.28 -0.45
C GLY A 130 3.94 37.52 -1.33
N LYS A 131 3.29 37.38 -2.49
CA LYS A 131 2.90 38.47 -3.39
C LYS A 131 1.48 38.99 -3.13
N GLY A 132 0.86 38.59 -2.03
CA GLY A 132 -0.50 38.99 -1.67
C GLY A 132 -1.60 38.32 -2.50
N ARG A 133 -1.30 37.21 -3.19
CA ARG A 133 -2.33 36.42 -3.89
C ARG A 133 -3.09 35.55 -2.89
N ASP A 134 -4.38 35.37 -3.12
CA ASP A 134 -5.19 34.41 -2.36
C ASP A 134 -4.84 32.99 -2.80
N VAL A 135 -4.33 32.20 -1.86
CA VAL A 135 -3.92 30.80 -2.06
C VAL A 135 -4.81 29.83 -1.30
N THR A 136 -5.88 30.30 -0.65
CA THR A 136 -6.69 29.51 0.28
C THR A 136 -7.17 28.19 -0.32
N ILE A 137 -7.68 28.24 -1.56
CA ILE A 137 -8.17 27.05 -2.28
C ILE A 137 -7.02 26.10 -2.64
N ALA A 138 -5.87 26.63 -3.05
CA ALA A 138 -4.70 25.82 -3.38
C ALA A 138 -4.12 25.14 -2.12
N THR A 139 -4.04 25.84 -0.99
CA THR A 139 -3.62 25.28 0.30
C THR A 139 -4.54 24.14 0.75
N ALA A 140 -5.85 24.32 0.65
CA ALA A 140 -6.81 23.26 0.96
C ALA A 140 -6.64 22.02 0.04
N ALA A 141 -6.41 22.24 -1.26
CA ALA A 141 -6.17 21.15 -2.20
C ALA A 141 -4.83 20.42 -1.94
N ILE A 142 -3.78 21.13 -1.52
CA ILE A 142 -2.50 20.55 -1.13
C ILE A 142 -2.66 19.66 0.11
N GLN A 143 -3.38 20.13 1.13
CA GLN A 143 -3.66 19.33 2.34
C GLN A 143 -4.44 18.06 2.00
N SER A 144 -5.43 18.16 1.10
CA SER A 144 -6.16 16.99 0.60
C SER A 144 -5.25 16.00 -0.13
N ALA A 145 -4.29 16.50 -0.93
CA ALA A 145 -3.31 15.65 -1.60
C ALA A 145 -2.38 14.94 -0.60
N GLN A 146 -1.89 15.63 0.43
CA GLN A 146 -1.06 15.05 1.48
C GLN A 146 -1.80 13.92 2.23
N ALA A 147 -3.04 14.17 2.65
CA ALA A 147 -3.87 13.17 3.32
C ALA A 147 -4.14 11.95 2.42
N ALA A 148 -4.39 12.15 1.12
CA ALA A 148 -4.59 11.06 0.17
C ALA A 148 -3.31 10.22 -0.03
N ILE A 149 -2.13 10.86 -0.05
CA ILE A 149 -0.84 10.17 -0.14
C ILE A 149 -0.59 9.34 1.12
N GLU A 150 -0.83 9.88 2.31
CA GLU A 150 -0.67 9.15 3.58
C GLU A 150 -1.60 7.94 3.66
N SER A 151 -2.87 8.10 3.29
CA SER A 151 -3.84 7.00 3.19
C SER A 151 -3.37 5.91 2.22
N ALA A 152 -2.85 6.30 1.05
CA ALA A 152 -2.28 5.37 0.10
C ALA A 152 -1.03 4.65 0.65
N ARG A 153 -0.13 5.33 1.38
CA ARG A 153 1.03 4.71 2.03
C ARG A 153 0.59 3.65 3.06
N ALA A 154 -0.43 3.95 3.85
CA ALA A 154 -0.99 3.00 4.81
C ALA A 154 -1.56 1.76 4.09
N ALA A 155 -2.31 1.95 3.00
CA ALA A 155 -2.87 0.86 2.21
C ALA A 155 -1.77 -0.01 1.55
N VAL A 156 -0.72 0.61 0.99
CA VAL A 156 0.44 -0.11 0.43
C VAL A 156 1.16 -0.91 1.52
N THR A 157 1.33 -0.35 2.71
CA THR A 157 1.97 -1.03 3.84
C THR A 157 1.14 -2.23 4.31
N ALA A 158 -0.19 -2.06 4.42
CA ALA A 158 -1.10 -3.16 4.74
C ALA A 158 -1.06 -4.28 3.68
N GLN A 159 -0.96 -3.91 2.40
CA GLN A 159 -0.80 -4.87 1.31
C GLN A 159 0.55 -5.60 1.35
N ALA A 160 1.63 -4.91 1.72
CA ALA A 160 2.95 -5.51 1.91
C ALA A 160 2.98 -6.52 3.08
N ALA A 161 2.09 -6.35 4.07
CA ALA A 161 1.94 -7.28 5.19
C ALA A 161 1.29 -8.62 4.79
N LYS A 162 0.58 -8.66 3.66
CA LYS A 162 -0.14 -9.86 3.23
C LYS A 162 0.84 -10.86 2.62
N ALA A 163 0.68 -12.10 3.04
CA ALA A 163 1.43 -13.22 2.49
C ALA A 163 0.56 -14.01 1.51
N TYR A 164 1.08 -14.20 0.30
CA TYR A 164 0.45 -14.97 -0.77
C TYR A 164 1.19 -16.30 -0.92
N VAL A 165 0.82 -17.27 -0.08
CA VAL A 165 1.44 -18.60 -0.03
C VAL A 165 0.38 -19.65 -0.35
N LEU A 166 0.80 -20.75 -1.00
CA LEU A 166 -0.07 -21.87 -1.30
C LEU A 166 -0.67 -22.45 -0.01
N ASP A 167 -2.00 -22.44 0.06
CA ASP A 167 -2.73 -23.13 1.12
C ASP A 167 -2.77 -24.63 0.81
N THR A 168 -1.89 -25.39 1.48
CA THR A 168 -1.78 -26.83 1.30
C THR A 168 -2.94 -27.60 1.92
N SER A 169 -3.73 -26.99 2.81
CA SER A 169 -4.92 -27.63 3.39
C SER A 169 -6.04 -27.78 2.36
N ALA A 170 -6.10 -26.87 1.38
CA ALA A 170 -7.00 -26.93 0.24
C ALA A 170 -6.55 -27.93 -0.85
N VAL A 171 -5.30 -28.41 -0.79
CA VAL A 171 -4.75 -29.44 -1.69
C VAL A 171 -4.91 -30.80 -1.02
N ALA A 172 -6.15 -31.25 -0.89
CA ALA A 172 -6.46 -32.61 -0.46
C ALA A 172 -6.15 -33.59 -1.60
N VAL A 173 -5.57 -34.75 -1.29
CA VAL A 173 -5.43 -35.86 -2.23
C VAL A 173 -5.95 -37.09 -1.51
N THR A 174 -6.97 -37.73 -2.08
CA THR A 174 -7.60 -38.93 -1.50
C THR A 174 -6.92 -40.21 -1.97
N THR A 175 -6.24 -40.15 -3.11
CA THR A 175 -5.47 -41.25 -3.69
C THR A 175 -3.98 -41.10 -3.37
N SER A 176 -3.23 -42.21 -3.24
CA SER A 176 -1.78 -42.14 -3.10
C SER A 176 -1.14 -41.34 -4.23
N THR A 177 -0.28 -40.38 -3.91
CA THR A 177 0.46 -39.56 -4.88
C THR A 177 1.46 -40.39 -5.69
N THR A 178 1.71 -41.65 -5.34
CA THR A 178 2.57 -42.54 -6.13
C THR A 178 1.90 -43.11 -7.38
N THR A 179 0.57 -43.00 -7.52
CA THR A 179 -0.19 -43.57 -8.64
C THR A 179 -0.50 -42.52 -9.72
N PRO A 180 -0.76 -42.94 -10.98
CA PRO A 180 -1.16 -42.01 -12.05
C PRO A 180 -2.42 -41.21 -11.71
N SER A 181 -3.43 -41.83 -11.09
CA SER A 181 -4.67 -41.17 -10.69
C SER A 181 -4.45 -40.14 -9.58
N GLY A 182 -3.62 -40.47 -8.57
CA GLY A 182 -3.26 -39.53 -7.50
C GLY A 182 -2.47 -38.33 -8.00
N GLN A 183 -1.58 -38.51 -8.99
CA GLN A 183 -0.88 -37.40 -9.64
C GLN A 183 -1.85 -36.47 -10.40
N VAL A 184 -2.84 -37.02 -11.10
CA VAL A 184 -3.85 -36.20 -11.80
C VAL A 184 -4.69 -35.37 -10.80
N GLU A 185 -5.11 -35.98 -9.70
CA GLU A 185 -5.85 -35.32 -8.62
C GLU A 185 -5.02 -34.20 -7.98
N LEU A 186 -3.78 -34.49 -7.58
CA LEU A 186 -2.83 -33.53 -7.03
C LEU A 186 -2.64 -32.33 -7.97
N MET A 187 -2.42 -32.57 -9.27
CA MET A 187 -2.23 -31.52 -10.27
C MET A 187 -3.47 -30.64 -10.44
N LYS A 188 -4.66 -31.24 -10.45
CA LYS A 188 -5.93 -30.49 -10.52
C LYS A 188 -6.10 -29.58 -9.31
N ASN A 189 -5.80 -30.07 -8.12
CA ASN A 189 -5.99 -29.33 -6.88
C ASN A 189 -4.94 -28.23 -6.69
N LEU A 190 -3.68 -28.50 -7.05
CA LEU A 190 -2.62 -27.49 -7.10
C LEU A 190 -2.95 -26.38 -8.13
N ARG A 191 -3.41 -26.76 -9.33
CA ARG A 191 -3.80 -25.79 -10.35
C ARG A 191 -4.89 -24.86 -9.85
N THR A 192 -5.93 -25.42 -9.24
CA THR A 192 -7.04 -24.65 -8.66
C THR A 192 -6.56 -23.70 -7.57
N SER A 193 -5.68 -24.18 -6.69
CA SER A 193 -5.11 -23.39 -5.60
C SER A 193 -4.26 -22.23 -6.12
N PHE A 194 -3.40 -22.47 -7.13
CA PHE A 194 -2.63 -21.40 -7.78
C PHE A 194 -3.52 -20.38 -8.51
N GLN A 195 -4.60 -20.82 -9.15
CA GLN A 195 -5.56 -19.92 -9.78
C GLN A 195 -6.26 -19.02 -8.75
N ASN A 196 -6.61 -19.58 -7.58
CA ASN A 196 -7.20 -18.81 -6.50
C ASN A 196 -6.21 -17.81 -5.91
N LEU A 197 -4.97 -18.21 -5.66
CA LEU A 197 -3.90 -17.28 -5.25
C LEU A 197 -3.71 -16.14 -6.23
N HIS A 198 -3.64 -16.46 -7.53
CA HIS A 198 -3.52 -15.47 -8.57
C HIS A 198 -4.68 -14.48 -8.56
N LYS A 199 -5.93 -14.97 -8.49
CA LYS A 199 -7.12 -14.12 -8.42
C LYS A 199 -7.09 -13.21 -7.20
N THR A 200 -6.78 -13.75 -6.03
CA THR A 200 -6.76 -12.97 -4.77
C THR A 200 -5.68 -11.91 -4.78
N LEU A 201 -4.45 -12.26 -5.19
CA LEU A 201 -3.35 -11.31 -5.29
C LEU A 201 -3.70 -10.16 -6.23
N PHE A 202 -4.14 -10.46 -7.46
CA PHE A 202 -4.42 -9.41 -8.43
C PHE A 202 -5.66 -8.60 -8.08
N LYS A 203 -6.69 -9.19 -7.46
CA LYS A 203 -7.82 -8.44 -6.92
C LYS A 203 -7.35 -7.39 -5.92
N ASP A 204 -6.50 -7.79 -4.97
CA ASP A 204 -5.99 -6.89 -3.93
C ASP A 204 -5.09 -5.79 -4.52
N LEU A 205 -4.19 -6.16 -5.43
CA LEU A 205 -3.30 -5.21 -6.10
C LEU A 205 -4.06 -4.21 -6.98
N PHE A 206 -5.11 -4.65 -7.67
CA PHE A 206 -5.97 -3.77 -8.45
C PHE A 206 -6.84 -2.87 -7.58
N ALA A 207 -7.35 -3.37 -6.45
CA ALA A 207 -8.04 -2.52 -5.48
C ALA A 207 -7.13 -1.40 -4.97
N LEU A 208 -5.86 -1.70 -4.70
CA LEU A 208 -4.86 -0.69 -4.30
C LEU A 208 -4.59 0.32 -5.42
N ARG A 209 -4.43 -0.15 -6.66
CA ARG A 209 -4.20 0.68 -7.86
C ARG A 209 -5.37 1.61 -8.14
N ASP A 210 -6.58 1.06 -8.16
CA ASP A 210 -7.78 1.75 -8.67
C ASP A 210 -8.51 2.54 -7.59
N GLY A 211 -8.21 2.30 -6.31
CA GLY A 211 -8.63 3.11 -5.18
C GLY A 211 -7.52 4.05 -4.70
N PRO A 212 -6.81 3.75 -3.58
CA PRO A 212 -5.92 4.72 -2.92
C PRO A 212 -4.88 5.36 -3.83
N MET A 213 -4.24 4.60 -4.73
CA MET A 213 -3.22 5.15 -5.64
C MET A 213 -3.82 6.10 -6.68
N LYS A 214 -5.03 5.81 -7.16
CA LYS A 214 -5.77 6.67 -8.09
C LYS A 214 -6.23 7.94 -7.38
N ASP A 215 -6.70 7.83 -6.15
CA ASP A 215 -7.18 8.95 -5.36
C ASP A 215 -6.03 9.91 -5.01
N ALA A 216 -4.88 9.38 -4.57
CA ALA A 216 -3.67 10.18 -4.37
C ALA A 216 -3.26 10.93 -5.65
N ARG A 217 -3.24 10.24 -6.81
CA ARG A 217 -2.94 10.87 -8.10
C ARG A 217 -3.90 12.01 -8.42
N LYS A 218 -5.20 11.77 -8.26
CA LYS A 218 -6.24 12.77 -8.54
C LYS A 218 -6.13 13.97 -7.61
N ALA A 219 -5.89 13.75 -6.33
CA ALA A 219 -5.74 14.82 -5.36
C ALA A 219 -4.53 15.72 -5.69
N VAL A 220 -3.39 15.13 -6.06
CA VAL A 220 -2.21 15.88 -6.53
C VAL A 220 -2.52 16.66 -7.82
N GLN A 221 -3.24 16.06 -8.76
CA GLN A 221 -3.66 16.74 -9.98
C GLN A 221 -4.60 17.93 -9.69
N SER A 222 -5.55 17.77 -8.77
CA SER A 222 -6.43 18.85 -8.33
C SER A 222 -5.67 19.97 -7.63
N ALA A 223 -4.66 19.65 -6.80
CA ALA A 223 -3.78 20.64 -6.19
C ALA A 223 -3.02 21.45 -7.26
N LEU A 224 -2.51 20.78 -8.30
CA LEU A 224 -1.85 21.46 -9.41
C LEU A 224 -2.81 22.36 -10.20
N GLN A 225 -4.01 21.87 -10.49
CA GLN A 225 -5.02 22.62 -11.24
C GLN A 225 -5.52 23.85 -10.47
N THR A 226 -5.69 23.74 -9.15
CA THR A 226 -6.10 24.87 -8.31
C THR A 226 -5.00 25.91 -8.21
N LEU A 227 -3.73 25.49 -8.05
CA LEU A 227 -2.59 26.40 -8.10
C LEU A 227 -2.52 27.15 -9.45
N GLY A 228 -2.73 26.46 -10.57
CA GLY A 228 -2.71 27.07 -11.90
C GLY A 228 -3.81 28.11 -12.17
N LYS A 229 -4.86 28.16 -11.34
CA LYS A 229 -5.91 29.20 -11.43
C LYS A 229 -5.51 30.51 -10.77
N ILE A 230 -4.43 30.53 -9.99
CA ILE A 230 -3.96 31.73 -9.31
C ILE A 230 -3.25 32.64 -10.32
N PRO A 231 -3.70 33.89 -10.53
CA PRO A 231 -3.10 34.80 -11.49
C PRO A 231 -1.62 35.09 -11.17
N GLY A 232 -0.75 34.95 -12.17
CA GLY A 232 0.68 35.26 -12.05
C GLY A 232 1.46 34.33 -11.11
N VAL A 233 0.96 33.11 -10.86
CA VAL A 233 1.60 32.14 -9.95
C VAL A 233 3.03 31.77 -10.36
N ASP A 234 3.34 31.84 -11.65
CA ASP A 234 4.67 31.54 -12.20
C ASP A 234 5.57 32.78 -12.40
N GLU A 235 5.05 34.00 -12.20
CA GLU A 235 5.77 35.27 -12.42
C GLU A 235 6.83 35.51 -11.33
N GLY A 236 7.90 34.73 -11.33
CA GLY A 236 9.00 34.83 -10.37
C GLY A 236 10.04 33.70 -10.44
N THR A 237 9.84 32.70 -11.29
CA THR A 237 10.85 31.64 -11.52
C THR A 237 11.83 31.96 -12.66
N ALA A 238 11.64 33.08 -13.38
CA ALA A 238 12.42 33.42 -14.57
C ALA A 238 13.57 34.44 -14.34
N THR A 239 13.76 34.98 -13.14
CA THR A 239 14.73 36.08 -12.93
C THR A 239 15.83 35.71 -11.93
N SER A 240 16.68 34.74 -12.28
CA SER A 240 18.02 34.60 -11.66
C SER A 240 19.05 33.97 -12.60
N ALA A 241 18.96 34.26 -13.91
CA ALA A 241 19.98 33.84 -14.88
C ALA A 241 20.47 34.97 -15.81
N ALA A 242 20.01 36.21 -15.62
CA ALA A 242 20.32 37.32 -16.55
C ALA A 242 21.00 38.54 -15.91
N ALA A 243 21.55 38.41 -14.70
CA ALA A 243 22.26 39.51 -14.02
C ALA A 243 23.67 39.11 -13.60
N THR A 244 24.48 38.62 -14.54
CA THR A 244 25.94 38.53 -14.36
C THR A 244 26.66 38.60 -15.72
N SER A 245 26.35 39.61 -16.53
CA SER A 245 27.19 39.99 -17.68
C SER A 245 26.80 41.37 -18.21
N ALA A 246 27.19 42.42 -17.49
CA ALA A 246 27.43 43.74 -18.08
C ALA A 246 28.30 44.52 -17.09
N GLN A 247 29.57 44.56 -17.43
CA GLN A 247 30.62 45.39 -16.88
C GLN A 247 30.60 46.73 -17.63
#